data_AF-A0A831YE09-F1
#
_entry.id   AF-A0A831YE09-F1
#
_cell.length_a   1.000
_cell.length_b   1.000
_cell.length_c   1.000
_cell.angle_alpha   90.00
_cell.angle_beta   90.00
_cell.angle_gamma   90.00
#
_symmetry.space_group_name_H-M   'P 1'
#
loop_
_entity.id
_entity.type
_entity.pdbx_description
1 polymer ?
#
loop_
_entity_poly.entity_id
_entity_poly.type
_entity_poly.pdbx_seq_one_letter_code
_entity_poly.pdbx_strand_id
1 'polypeptide(L)' 'MKVYRVDINFLSSTRDVLLSYTLFGGIAWAYRLLYGESELLKFIKDYSKNPSFLITSIFPK' A
#
# COMPACT_ATOMS: atom_id res chain seq x y z
N MET A 1 -6.72 5.43 16.72
CA MET A 1 -6.38 4.76 15.46
C MET A 1 -6.45 3.25 15.68
N LYS A 2 -7.19 2.50 14.87
CA LYS A 2 -7.27 1.04 15.00
C LYS A 2 -6.13 0.42 14.19
N VAL A 3 -5.37 -0.48 14.81
CA VAL A 3 -4.24 -1.15 14.17
C VAL A 3 -4.71 -2.47 13.57
N TYR A 4 -4.32 -2.71 12.32
CA TYR A 4 -4.58 -3.97 11.62
C TYR A 4 -3.23 -4.61 11.28
N ARG A 5 -3.13 -5.93 11.48
CA ARG A 5 -1.98 -6.72 11.06
C ARG A 5 -2.32 -7.46 9.78
N VAL A 6 -1.47 -7.32 8.77
CA VAL A 6 -1.57 -8.04 7.50
C VAL A 6 -0.34 -8.94 7.38
N ASP A 7 -0.55 -10.25 7.45
CA ASP A 7 0.53 -11.22 7.23
C ASP A 7 0.61 -11.57 5.73
N ILE A 8 1.78 -11.41 5.13
CA ILE A 8 2.04 -11.74 3.73
C ILE A 8 2.86 -13.04 3.69
N ASN A 9 2.28 -14.10 3.11
CA ASN A 9 2.98 -15.36 2.86
C ASN A 9 3.61 -15.34 1.47
N PHE A 10 4.92 -15.17 1.40
CA PHE A 10 5.64 -15.21 0.13
C PHE A 10 5.69 -16.65 -0.41
N LEU A 11 5.25 -16.83 -1.66
CA LEU A 11 5.31 -18.12 -2.35
C LEU A 11 6.67 -18.38 -3.01
N SER A 12 7.57 -17.39 -2.99
CA SER A 12 8.92 -17.44 -3.56
C SER A 12 9.83 -16.45 -2.83
N SER A 13 11.14 -16.50 -3.13
CA SER A 13 12.11 -15.55 -2.57
C SER A 13 11.84 -14.11 -3.04
N THR A 14 11.88 -13.16 -2.10
CA THR A 14 11.82 -11.73 -2.40
C THR A 14 13.20 -11.21 -2.79
N ARG A 15 13.25 -10.26 -3.74
CA ARG A 15 14.50 -9.58 -4.11
C ARG A 15 15.05 -8.73 -2.97
N ASP A 16 14.19 -7.96 -2.32
CA ASP A 16 14.51 -6.99 -1.28
C ASP A 16 13.40 -6.96 -0.21
N VAL A 17 13.68 -6.31 0.92
CA VAL A 17 12.69 -6.05 1.97
C VAL A 17 11.62 -5.08 1.44
N LEU A 18 10.34 -5.43 1.60
CA LEU A 18 9.23 -4.57 1.20
C LEU A 18 9.05 -3.41 2.17
N LEU A 19 9.55 -2.24 1.78
CA LEU A 19 9.37 -0.99 2.52
C LEU A 19 7.99 -0.39 2.29
N SER A 20 7.54 0.46 3.22
CA SER A 20 6.20 1.07 3.21
C SER A 20 5.87 1.80 1.91
N TYR A 21 6.84 2.50 1.30
CA TYR A 21 6.62 3.20 0.03
C TYR A 21 6.40 2.23 -1.14
N THR A 22 7.06 1.07 -1.14
CA THR A 22 6.85 0.01 -2.14
C THR A 22 5.46 -0.60 -1.97
N LEU A 23 5.04 -0.87 -0.74
CA LEU A 23 3.70 -1.37 -0.43
C LEU A 23 2.62 -0.37 -0.84
N PHE A 24 2.81 0.91 -0.52
CA PHE A 24 1.90 1.98 -0.93
C PHE A 24 1.82 2.10 -2.45
N GLY A 25 2.96 2.03 -3.15
CA GLY A 25 3.00 2.00 -4.61
C GLY A 25 2.24 0.81 -5.19
N GLY A 26 2.40 -0.38 -4.59
CA GLY A 26 1.63 -1.58 -4.98
C GLY A 26 0.12 -1.39 -4.81
N ILE A 27 -0.31 -0.79 -3.69
CA ILE A 27 -1.72 -0.44 -3.45
C ILE A 27 -2.21 0.56 -4.50
N ALA A 28 -1.44 1.59 -4.82
CA ALA A 28 -1.81 2.59 -5.84
C ALA A 28 -1.99 1.95 -7.23
N TRP A 29 -1.09 1.06 -7.63
CA TRP A 29 -1.22 0.32 -8.88
C TRP A 29 -2.44 -0.60 -8.91
N ALA A 30 -2.68 -1.35 -7.82
CA ALA A 30 -3.87 -2.17 -7.68
C ALA A 30 -5.16 -1.32 -7.74
N TYR A 31 -5.17 -0.17 -7.07
CA TYR A 31 -6.29 0.76 -7.10
C TYR A 31 -6.56 1.29 -8.51
N ARG A 32 -5.51 1.65 -9.26
CA ARG A 32 -5.63 2.04 -10.68
C ARG A 32 -6.23 0.92 -11.54
N LEU A 33 -5.81 -0.33 -11.32
CA LEU A 33 -6.33 -1.48 -12.07
C LEU A 33 -7.82 -1.74 -11.78
N LEU A 34 -8.25 -1.53 -10.54
CA LEU A 34 -9.63 -1.78 -10.11
C LEU A 34 -10.60 -0.64 -10.47
N TYR A 35 -10.18 0.61 -10.31
CA TYR A 35 -11.06 1.79 -10.37
C TYR A 35 -10.69 2.79 -11.47
N GLY A 36 -9.58 2.58 -12.16
CA GLY A 36 -9.07 3.48 -13.17
C GLY A 36 -8.22 4.62 -12.62
N GLU A 37 -7.65 5.40 -13.54
CA GLU A 37 -6.66 6.44 -13.23
C GLU A 37 -7.27 7.69 -12.59
N SER A 38 -8.46 8.11 -13.02
CA SER A 38 -9.12 9.30 -12.48
C SER A 38 -9.38 9.16 -10.97
N GLU A 39 -9.88 7.99 -10.55
CA GLU A 39 -10.11 7.68 -9.14
C GLU A 39 -8.81 7.57 -8.35
N LEU A 40 -7.74 7.03 -8.94
CA LEU A 40 -6.42 7.01 -8.29
C LEU A 40 -5.91 8.42 -8.02
N LEU A 41 -5.97 9.34 -9.00
CA LEU A 41 -5.48 10.71 -8.83
C LEU A 41 -6.26 11.46 -7.75
N LYS A 42 -7.58 11.25 -7.69
CA LYS A 42 -8.43 11.77 -6.62
C LYS A 42 -8.02 11.22 -5.26
N PHE A 43 -7.85 9.89 -5.16
CA PHE A 43 -7.39 9.23 -3.94
C PHE A 43 -6.03 9.78 -3.45
N ILE A 44 -5.03 9.91 -4.33
CA ILE A 44 -3.71 10.43 -3.96
C ILE A 44 -3.81 11.88 -3.48
N LYS A 45 -4.58 12.72 -4.18
CA LYS A 45 -4.80 14.11 -3.80
C LYS A 45 -5.43 14.22 -2.41
N ASP A 46 -6.47 13.44 -2.13
CA ASP A 46 -7.14 13.43 -0.84
C ASP A 46 -6.23 12.88 0.27
N TYR A 47 -5.52 11.78 -0.01
CA TYR A 47 -4.57 11.16 0.92
C TYR A 47 -3.45 12.12 1.33
N SER A 48 -2.93 12.94 0.42
CA SER A 48 -1.90 13.95 0.73
C SER A 48 -2.36 15.04 1.71
N LYS A 49 -3.68 15.29 1.77
CA LYS A 49 -4.27 16.27 2.68
C LYS A 49 -4.68 15.64 4.00
N ASN A 50 -5.30 14.46 3.93
CA ASN A 50 -5.79 13.73 5.09
C ASN A 50 -5.66 12.21 4.82
N PRO A 51 -4.58 11.57 5.29
CA PRO A 51 -4.33 10.16 4.99
C PRO A 51 -5.39 9.28 5.66
N SER A 52 -6.12 8.51 4.84
CA SER A 52 -7.17 7.61 5.31
C SER A 52 -6.64 6.39 6.07
N PHE A 53 -5.37 6.05 5.87
CA PHE A 53 -4.65 5.01 6.61
C PHE A 53 -3.16 5.34 6.68
N LEU A 54 -2.45 4.62 7.56
CA LEU A 54 -0.99 4.60 7.62
C LEU A 54 -0.52 3.17 7.43
N ILE A 55 0.59 2.99 6.69
CA ILE A 55 1.19 1.68 6.43
C ILE A 55 2.66 1.69 6.86
N THR A 56 3.06 0.65 7.58
CA THR A 56 4.46 0.44 7.97
C THR A 56 5.18 -0.41 6.94
N SER A 57 6.51 -0.41 6.97
CA SER A 57 7.29 -1.42 6.24
C SER A 57 6.95 -2.83 6.77
N ILE A 58 7.25 -3.85 5.95
CA ILE A 58 7.13 -5.23 6.42
C ILE A 58 8.18 -5.51 7.49
N PHE A 59 7.79 -6.28 8.51
CA PHE A 59 8.70 -6.78 9.54
C PHE A 59 8.75 -8.31 9.47
N PRO A 60 9.88 -8.94 9.85
CA PRO A 60 9.94 -10.38 10.04
C PRO A 60 8.84 -10.84 10.99
N LYS A 61 8.28 -12.01 10.71
CA LYS A 61 7.30 -12.66 11.58
C LYS A 61 7.97 -13.27 12.81
#